data_AF-A0A2H3JKP7-F1
#
_entry.id   AF-A0A2H3JKP7-F1
#
_cell.length_a   1.000
_cell.length_b   1.000
_cell.length_c   1.000
_cell.angle_alpha   90.00
_cell.angle_beta   90.00
_cell.angle_gamma   90.00
#
_symmetry.space_group_name_H-M   'P 1'
#
loop_
_entity.id
_entity.type
_entity.pdbx_description
1 polymer ?
#
loop_
_entity_poly.entity_id
_entity_poly.type
_entity_poly.pdbx_seq_one_letter_code
_entity_poly.pdbx_strand_id
1 'polypeptide(L)' 'VEVDAKYIKGMLNEPDLQPNATINRWIQGVLLFDFTLIHVPAERHKGPDALSRREP' A
#
# COMPACT_ATOMS: atom_id res chain seq x y z
N VAL A 1 -9.85 1.95 -0.40
CA VAL A 1 -8.68 1.80 -1.30
C VAL A 1 -8.37 0.33 -1.42
N GLU A 2 -8.42 -0.19 -2.65
CA GLU A 2 -8.10 -1.60 -2.93
C GLU A 2 -6.60 -1.73 -3.23
N VAL A 3 -5.98 -2.80 -2.74
CA VAL A 3 -4.58 -3.14 -3.04
C VAL A 3 -4.42 -4.66 -3.15
N ASP A 4 -3.54 -5.12 -4.04
CA ASP A 4 -3.16 -6.53 -4.15
C ASP A 4 -1.95 -6.89 -3.24
N ALA A 5 -1.18 -5.89 -2.84
CA ALA A 5 -0.05 -6.05 -1.93
C ALA A 5 -0.49 -6.31 -0.47
N LYS A 6 -0.45 -7.58 -0.05
CA LYS A 6 -0.83 -8.00 1.32
C LYS A 6 -0.01 -7.36 2.44
N TYR A 7 1.27 -7.06 2.19
CA TYR A 7 2.18 -6.51 3.21
C TYR A 7 1.79 -5.11 3.68
N ILE A 8 1.12 -4.30 2.85
CA ILE A 8 0.72 -2.93 3.20
C ILE A 8 -0.19 -2.92 4.42
N LYS A 9 -1.09 -3.91 4.54
CA LYS A 9 -2.00 -4.01 5.68
C LYS A 9 -1.25 -4.18 7.00
N GLY A 10 -0.21 -5.01 7.03
CA GLY A 10 0.63 -5.19 8.21
C GLY A 10 1.42 -3.92 8.55
N MET A 11 1.99 -3.27 7.53
CA MET A 11 2.76 -2.04 7.69
C MET A 11 1.94 -0.88 8.28
N LEU A 12 0.66 -0.76 7.90
CA LEU A 12 -0.21 0.28 8.44
C LEU A 12 -0.73 -0.03 9.86
N ASN A 13 -0.87 -1.31 10.22
CA ASN A 13 -1.31 -1.71 11.54
C ASN A 13 -0.21 -1.62 12.60
N GLU A 14 1.04 -1.92 12.22
CA GLU A 14 2.21 -1.93 13.11
C GLU A 14 3.38 -1.13 12.49
N PRO A 15 3.22 0.20 12.31
CA PRO A 15 4.18 1.03 11.58
C PRO A 15 5.58 1.07 12.22
N ASP A 16 5.67 0.89 13.54
CA ASP A 16 6.93 0.97 14.28
C ASP A 16 7.80 -0.30 14.17
N LEU A 17 7.26 -1.39 13.60
CA LEU A 17 8.01 -2.64 13.41
C LEU A 17 9.09 -2.50 12.33
N GLN A 18 8.98 -1.50 11.45
CA GLN A 18 9.92 -1.33 10.35
C GLN A 18 11.17 -0.54 10.78
N PRO A 19 12.38 -1.10 10.57
CA PRO A 19 13.63 -0.44 10.95
C PRO A 19 14.07 0.68 9.97
N ASN A 20 13.25 1.02 8.96
CA ASN A 20 13.63 1.93 7.88
C ASN A 20 12.92 3.30 8.00
N ALA A 21 13.71 4.35 8.28
CA ALA A 21 13.21 5.72 8.41
C ALA A 21 12.45 6.24 7.19
N THR A 22 12.83 5.81 5.98
CA THR A 22 12.14 6.21 4.74
C THR A 22 10.72 5.65 4.69
N ILE A 23 10.55 4.39 5.08
CA ILE A 23 9.23 3.77 5.06
C ILE A 23 8.36 4.32 6.17
N ASN A 24 8.91 4.56 7.37
CA ASN A 24 8.16 5.16 8.48
C ASN A 24 7.64 6.56 8.09
N ARG A 25 8.43 7.37 7.39
CA ARG A 25 7.97 8.67 6.88
C ARG A 25 6.86 8.54 5.84
N TRP A 26 6.92 7.54 4.96
CA TRP A 26 5.85 7.26 4.00
C TRP A 26 4.56 6.83 4.71
N ILE A 27 4.64 5.94 5.70
CA ILE A 27 3.48 5.50 6.49
C ILE A 27 2.83 6.68 7.20
N GLN A 28 3.63 7.56 7.83
CA GLN A 28 3.10 8.78 8.47
C GLN A 28 2.32 9.65 7.49
N GLY A 29 2.77 9.76 6.24
CA GLY A 29 2.03 10.48 5.19
C GLY A 29 0.72 9.80 4.80
N VAL A 30 0.71 8.47 4.71
CA VAL A 30 -0.50 7.68 4.41
C VAL A 30 -1.55 7.81 5.52
N LEU A 31 -1.12 7.84 6.79
CA LEU A 31 -2.01 7.96 7.95
C LEU A 31 -2.71 9.32 8.08
N LEU A 32 -2.39 10.31 7.23
CA LEU A 32 -3.09 11.59 7.17
C LEU A 32 -4.45 11.52 6.49
N PHE A 33 -4.78 10.40 5.83
CA PHE A 33 -6.01 10.23 5.08
C PHE A 33 -6.94 9.24 5.77
N ASP A 34 -8.24 9.51 5.72
CA ASP A 34 -9.27 8.56 6.15
C ASP A 34 -9.65 7.65 4.98
N PHE A 35 -9.37 6.36 5.10
CA PHE A 35 -9.76 5.36 4.12
C PHE A 35 -9.80 3.96 4.72
N THR A 36 -10.59 3.08 4.10
CA THR A 36 -10.55 1.64 4.38
C THR A 36 -9.63 0.95 3.38
N LEU A 37 -8.60 0.25 3.87
CA LEU A 37 -7.74 -0.59 3.03
C LEU A 37 -8.37 -1.98 2.85
N ILE A 38 -8.59 -2.38 1.59
CA ILE A 38 -9.19 -3.67 1.23
C ILE A 38 -8.19 -4.44 0.37
N HIS A 39 -7.87 -5.67 0.78
CA HIS A 39 -7.05 -6.55 -0.05
C HIS A 39 -7.91 -7.23 -1.12
N VAL A 40 -7.45 -7.19 -2.37
CA VAL A 40 -8.07 -7.89 -3.51
C VAL A 40 -7.04 -8.78 -4.22
N PRO A 41 -7.44 -9.93 -4.80
CA PRO A 41 -6.55 -10.71 -5.65
C PRO A 41 -6.04 -9.90 -6.85
N ALA A 42 -4.80 -10.14 -7.30
CA ALA A 42 -4.17 -9.42 -8.41
C ALA A 42 -4.99 -9.51 -9.71
N GLU A 43 -5.71 -10.62 -9.92
CA GLU A 43 -6.60 -10.79 -11.07
C GLU A 43 -7.73 -9.76 -11.11
N ARG A 44 -8.10 -9.19 -9.96
CA ARG A 44 -9.10 -8.12 -9.82
C ARG A 44 -8.47 -6.71 -9.77
N HIS A 45 -7.14 -6.62 -9.73
CA HIS A 45 -6.39 -5.35 -9.64
C HIS A 45 -5.66 -4.98 -10.94
N LYS A 46 -6.05 -5.59 -12.07
CA LYS A 46 -5.34 -5.49 -13.37
C LYS A 46 -5.23 -4.07 -13.94
N GLY A 47 -6.21 -3.19 -13.68
CA GLY A 47 -6.18 -1.82 -14.17
C GLY A 47 -5.01 -1.03 -13.59
N PRO A 48 -4.95 -0.84 -12.26
CA PRO A 48 -3.80 -0.24 -11.59
C PRO A 48 -2.47 -0.94 -11.90
N ASP A 49 -2.45 -2.28 -11.96
CA ASP A 49 -1.27 -3.07 -12.32
C ASP A 49 -0.74 -2.73 -13.71
N ALA A 50 -1.63 -2.62 -14.71
CA ALA A 50 -1.27 -2.27 -16.07
C ALA A 50 -0.71 -0.85 -16.17
N LEU A 51 -1.24 0.08 -15.38
CA LEU A 51 -0.72 1.46 -15.32
C LEU A 51 0.68 1.50 -14.71
N SER A 52 0.92 0.74 -13.64
CA SER A 52 2.23 0.65 -12.97
C SER A 52 3.32 0.05 -13.87
N ARG A 53 2.93 -0.84 -14.80
CA ARG A 53 3.84 -1.51 -15.75
C ARG A 53 3.95 -0.82 -17.11
N ARG A 54 3.31 0.33 -17.29
CA ARG A 54 3.39 1.08 -18.56
C ARG A 54 4.78 1.67 -18.71
N GLU A 55 5.46 1.34 -19.80
CA GLU A 55 6.73 1.97 -20.15
C GLU A 55 6.51 3.48 -20.46
N PRO A 56 7.48 4.35 -20.12
CA PRO A 56 7.38 5.80 -20.32
C PRO A 56 7.04 6.21 -21.75
#